data_AF-A0A1S9P773-F1
#
_entry.id   AF-A0A1S9P773-F1
#
_cell.length_a   1.000
_cell.length_b   1.000
_cell.length_c   1.000
_cell.angle_alpha   90.00
_cell.angle_beta   90.00
_cell.angle_gamma   90.00
#
_symmetry.space_group_name_H-M   'P 1'
#
loop_
_entity.id
_entity.type
_entity.pdbx_description
1 polymer ?
#
loop_
_entity_poly.entity_id
_entity_poly.type
_entity_poly.pdbx_seq_one_letter_code
_entity_poly.pdbx_strand_id
1 'polypeptide(L)'
;MKVFNLVFVFLFIVFAALQYNDPDPYIWVPIYLYSAALCYFAAQKKFYPKAYLLGLIVYGAYAIYLFFDKTGVIDWVTEHNHESMVQTMKAEKPWIEESREFFGLVILIVVIAVNWVYMKKVQKAA
;
A
#
# COMPACT_ATOMS: atom_id res chain seq x y z
N MET A 1 12.36 -7.16 13.92
CA MET A 1 11.35 -7.17 12.83
C MET A 1 10.15 -8.10 13.05
N LYS A 2 10.18 -9.08 13.96
CA LYS A 2 9.02 -9.98 14.16
C LYS A 2 7.74 -9.24 14.56
N VAL A 3 7.79 -8.44 15.62
CA VAL A 3 6.62 -7.67 16.12
C VAL A 3 6.12 -6.70 15.06
N PHE A 4 7.03 -5.93 14.46
CA PHE A 4 6.71 -5.03 13.33
C PHE A 4 5.93 -5.74 12.22
N ASN A 5 6.44 -6.89 11.75
CA ASN A 5 5.80 -7.63 10.68
C ASN A 5 4.44 -8.22 11.08
N LEU A 6 4.28 -8.70 12.31
CA LEU A 6 2.99 -9.21 12.79
C LEU A 6 1.94 -8.10 12.91
N VAL A 7 2.34 -6.90 13.35
CA VAL A 7 1.45 -5.74 13.37
C VAL A 7 0.98 -5.41 11.95
N PHE A 8 1.90 -5.34 10.98
CA PHE A 8 1.53 -5.06 9.59
C PHE A 8 0.72 -6.18 8.92
N VAL A 9 0.95 -7.45 9.26
CA VAL A 9 0.08 -8.56 8.84
C VAL A 9 -1.34 -8.29 9.31
N PHE A 10 -1.54 -7.99 10.59
CA PHE A 10 -2.86 -7.71 11.13
C PHE A 10 -3.50 -6.50 10.45
N LEU A 11 -2.76 -5.39 10.33
CA LEU A 11 -3.26 -4.17 9.68
C LEU A 11 -3.66 -4.40 8.22
N PHE A 12 -2.85 -5.09 7.43
CA PHE A 12 -3.16 -5.35 6.03
C PHE A 12 -4.34 -6.31 5.85
N ILE A 13 -4.53 -7.27 6.75
CA ILE A 13 -5.74 -8.11 6.75
C ILE A 13 -6.98 -7.26 7.07
N VAL A 14 -6.89 -6.36 8.04
CA VAL A 14 -7.99 -5.43 8.36
C VAL A 14 -8.29 -4.51 7.18
N PHE A 15 -7.27 -3.96 6.51
CA PHE A 15 -7.46 -3.11 5.33
C PHE A 15 -8.06 -3.89 4.16
N ALA A 16 -7.62 -5.13 3.92
CA ALA A 16 -8.27 -6.00 2.95
C ALA A 16 -9.74 -6.24 3.29
N ALA A 17 -10.08 -6.46 4.57
CA ALA A 17 -11.47 -6.65 4.98
C ALA A 17 -12.32 -5.38 4.81
N LEU A 18 -11.75 -4.19 5.05
CA LEU A 18 -12.46 -2.92 4.88
C LEU A 18 -12.76 -2.62 3.40
N GLN A 19 -11.89 -3.07 2.50
CA GLN A 19 -12.03 -2.85 1.06
C GLN A 19 -13.25 -3.54 0.43
N TYR A 20 -13.85 -4.53 1.08
CA TYR A 20 -15.11 -5.12 0.59
C TYR A 20 -16.27 -4.12 0.49
N ASN A 21 -16.14 -2.95 1.13
CA ASN A 21 -17.11 -1.85 1.01
C ASN A 21 -16.84 -0.91 -0.18
N ASP A 22 -15.70 -1.06 -0.85
CA ASP A 22 -15.31 -0.22 -1.99
C ASP A 22 -15.74 -0.86 -3.32
N PRO A 23 -15.82 -0.11 -4.43
CA PRO A 23 -16.29 -0.59 -5.74
C PRO A 23 -15.36 -1.61 -6.42
N ASP A 24 -14.07 -1.65 -6.06
CA ASP A 24 -13.03 -2.46 -6.72
C ASP A 24 -12.23 -3.41 -5.79
N PRO A 25 -12.91 -4.19 -4.92
CA PRO A 25 -12.25 -5.01 -3.90
C PRO A 25 -11.34 -6.09 -4.49
N TYR A 26 -11.63 -6.53 -5.72
CA TYR A 26 -10.87 -7.57 -6.41
C TYR A 26 -9.43 -7.18 -6.73
N ILE A 27 -9.11 -5.88 -6.78
CA ILE A 27 -7.74 -5.39 -7.04
C ILE A 27 -7.00 -5.23 -5.71
N TRP A 28 -7.63 -4.52 -4.78
CA TRP A 28 -7.01 -4.12 -3.53
C TRP A 28 -6.89 -5.23 -2.49
N VAL A 29 -7.86 -6.15 -2.39
CA VAL A 29 -7.78 -7.29 -1.47
C VAL A 29 -6.55 -8.14 -1.76
N PRO A 30 -6.28 -8.58 -3.01
CA PRO A 30 -5.04 -9.28 -3.34
C PRO A 30 -3.76 -8.47 -3.05
N ILE A 31 -3.77 -7.16 -3.30
CA ILE A 31 -2.63 -6.28 -3.03
C ILE A 31 -2.28 -6.28 -1.53
N TYR A 32 -3.27 -6.07 -0.67
CA TYR A 32 -3.07 -6.11 0.78
C TYR A 32 -2.68 -7.49 1.28
N LEU A 33 -3.34 -8.56 0.80
CA LEU A 33 -3.03 -9.93 1.19
C LEU A 33 -1.63 -10.37 0.74
N TYR A 34 -1.18 -9.96 -0.44
CA TYR A 34 0.18 -10.22 -0.91
C TYR A 34 1.22 -9.60 0.03
N SER A 35 1.02 -8.33 0.40
CA SER A 35 1.88 -7.62 1.35
C SER A 35 1.83 -8.24 2.76
N ALA A 36 0.65 -8.69 3.20
CA ALA A 36 0.49 -9.41 4.46
C ALA A 36 1.28 -10.72 4.46
N ALA A 37 1.18 -11.53 3.40
CA ALA A 37 1.92 -12.78 3.27
C ALA A 37 3.44 -12.55 3.33
N LEU A 38 3.92 -11.52 2.63
CA LEU A 38 5.33 -11.12 2.64
C LEU A 38 5.82 -10.69 4.04
N CYS A 39 5.00 -9.96 4.80
CA CYS A 39 5.29 -9.61 6.19
C CYS A 39 5.29 -10.87 7.08
N TYR A 40 4.33 -11.78 6.89
CA TYR A 40 4.25 -13.02 7.66
C TYR A 40 5.50 -13.90 7.47
N PHE A 41 5.97 -14.08 6.23
CA PHE A 41 7.21 -14.80 5.97
C PHE A 41 8.43 -14.09 6.57
N ALA A 42 8.49 -12.75 6.48
CA ALA A 42 9.54 -11.95 7.10
C ALA A 42 9.56 -12.11 8.63
N ALA A 43 8.41 -12.27 9.29
CA ALA A 43 8.33 -12.57 10.72
C ALA A 43 8.94 -13.95 11.06
N GLN A 44 8.92 -14.89 10.13
CA GLN A 44 9.59 -16.19 10.24
C GLN A 44 11.07 -16.17 9.80
N LYS A 45 11.64 -15.01 9.49
CA LYS A 45 12.97 -14.85 8.87
C LYS A 45 13.11 -15.55 7.51
N LYS A 46 12.00 -15.83 6.82
CA LYS A 46 11.99 -16.32 5.44
C LYS A 46 11.79 -15.14 4.51
N PHE A 47 12.76 -14.89 3.63
CA PHE A 47 12.74 -13.74 2.75
C PHE A 47 12.76 -14.17 1.29
N TYR A 48 11.92 -13.51 0.47
CA TYR A 48 11.76 -13.81 -0.95
C TYR A 48 12.09 -12.55 -1.77
N PRO A 49 13.38 -12.32 -2.12
CA PRO A 49 13.81 -11.09 -2.78
C PRO A 49 13.10 -10.85 -4.11
N LYS A 50 12.84 -11.89 -4.91
CA LYS A 50 12.08 -11.76 -6.16
C LYS A 50 10.64 -11.28 -5.92
N ALA A 51 10.00 -11.75 -4.86
CA ALA A 51 8.64 -11.36 -4.51
C ALA A 51 8.59 -9.91 -4.00
N TYR A 52 9.55 -9.49 -3.17
CA TYR A 52 9.64 -8.08 -2.79
C TYR A 52 9.87 -7.17 -4.00
N LEU A 53 10.61 -7.63 -5.01
CA LEU A 53 10.94 -6.81 -6.19
C LEU A 53 9.70 -6.66 -7.05
N LEU A 54 8.99 -7.77 -7.25
CA LEU A 54 7.70 -7.77 -7.93
C LEU A 54 6.71 -6.83 -7.24
N GLY A 55 6.57 -6.91 -5.91
CA GLY A 55 5.71 -6.01 -5.15
C GLY A 55 6.10 -4.54 -5.33
N LEU A 56 7.39 -4.19 -5.23
CA LEU A 56 7.86 -2.82 -5.43
C LEU A 56 7.59 -2.30 -6.85
N ILE A 57 7.83 -3.13 -7.87
CA ILE A 57 7.60 -2.74 -9.28
C ILE A 57 6.11 -2.57 -9.54
N VAL A 58 5.29 -3.54 -9.14
CA VAL A 58 3.84 -3.51 -9.39
C VAL A 58 3.19 -2.36 -8.62
N TYR A 59 3.48 -2.21 -7.33
CA TYR A 59 2.91 -1.13 -6.52
C TYR A 59 3.44 0.23 -6.93
N GLY A 60 4.72 0.32 -7.27
CA GLY A 60 5.32 1.56 -7.77
C GLY A 60 4.72 1.98 -9.11
N ALA A 61 4.58 1.04 -10.06
CA ALA A 61 3.95 1.31 -11.34
C ALA A 61 2.47 1.72 -11.18
N TYR A 62 1.74 1.07 -10.27
CA TYR A 62 0.34 1.41 -10.00
C TYR A 62 0.20 2.75 -9.27
N ALA A 63 1.09 3.06 -8.33
CA ALA A 63 1.14 4.36 -7.67
C ALA A 63 1.51 5.48 -8.66
N ILE A 64 2.44 5.23 -9.60
CA ILE A 64 2.76 6.17 -10.68
C ILE A 64 1.56 6.33 -11.62
N TYR A 65 0.88 5.24 -11.96
CA TYR A 65 -0.35 5.30 -12.76
C TYR A 65 -1.39 6.20 -12.08
N LEU A 66 -1.72 5.95 -10.80
CA LEU A 66 -2.65 6.80 -10.03
C LEU A 66 -2.15 8.25 -9.88
N PHE A 67 -0.84 8.47 -9.84
CA PHE A 67 -0.25 9.80 -9.74
C PHE A 67 -0.33 10.59 -11.06
N PHE A 68 -0.30 9.92 -12.21
CA PHE A 68 -0.34 10.53 -13.55
C PHE A 68 -1.68 10.34 -14.29
N ASP A 69 -2.63 9.58 -13.74
CA ASP A 69 -3.97 9.46 -14.31
C ASP A 69 -4.69 10.82 -14.24
N LYS A 70 -5.57 11.04 -15.20
CA LYS A 70 -6.07 12.35 -15.67
C LYS A 70 -6.94 13.13 -14.67
N THR A 71 -6.99 12.74 -13.40
CA THR A 71 -7.67 13.38 -12.26
C THR A 71 -6.79 13.47 -11.00
N GLY A 72 -5.48 13.18 -11.10
CA GLY A 72 -4.57 13.12 -9.97
C GLY A 72 -4.22 14.47 -9.32
N VAL A 73 -3.44 14.38 -8.24
CA VAL A 73 -3.02 15.47 -7.31
C VAL A 73 -2.63 16.79 -7.98
N ILE A 74 -2.12 16.75 -9.21
CA ILE A 74 -1.75 17.94 -9.97
C ILE A 74 -3.00 18.79 -10.29
N ASP A 75 -4.12 18.22 -10.70
CA ASP A 75 -5.35 19.00 -10.96
C ASP A 75 -5.98 19.51 -9.63
N TRP A 76 -5.95 18.70 -8.57
CA TRP A 76 -6.42 19.10 -7.24
C TRP A 76 -5.60 20.25 -6.62
N VAL A 77 -4.25 20.21 -6.73
CA VAL A 77 -3.35 21.26 -6.26
C VAL A 77 -3.48 22.53 -7.11
N THR A 78 -3.83 22.41 -8.39
CA THR A 78 -3.86 23.55 -9.31
C THR A 78 -5.23 24.25 -9.32
N GLU A 79 -6.36 23.54 -9.12
CA GLU A 79 -7.71 24.13 -9.18
C GLU A 79 -8.46 24.29 -7.84
N HIS A 80 -8.21 23.51 -6.79
CA HIS A 80 -9.09 23.50 -5.61
C HIS A 80 -8.38 23.79 -4.27
N ASN A 81 -8.26 25.09 -3.99
CA ASN A 81 -7.87 25.71 -2.70
C ASN A 81 -8.43 24.98 -1.45
N HIS A 82 -7.62 24.12 -0.83
CA HIS A 82 -7.68 23.78 0.60
C HIS A 82 -9.06 23.37 1.17
N GLU A 83 -9.91 22.63 0.46
CA GLU A 83 -11.09 22.03 1.09
C GLU A 83 -10.70 20.85 2.00
N SER A 84 -11.21 20.88 3.23
CA SER A 84 -10.90 19.94 4.32
C SER A 84 -11.20 18.48 3.94
N MET A 85 -10.19 17.60 4.09
CA MET A 85 -10.24 16.15 3.82
C MET A 85 -11.12 15.34 4.80
N VAL A 86 -11.91 16.02 5.64
CA VAL A 86 -12.71 15.40 6.72
C VAL A 86 -14.19 15.71 6.53
N GLN A 87 -14.71 15.58 5.31
CA GLN A 87 -16.14 15.69 5.06
C GLN A 87 -16.83 14.34 4.92
N THR A 88 -18.06 14.29 5.45
CA THR A 88 -18.93 13.13 5.64
C THR A 88 -19.16 12.31 4.35
N MET A 89 -19.03 10.99 4.51
CA MET A 89 -19.30 9.93 3.53
C MET A 89 -20.77 9.88 3.09
N LYS A 90 -21.21 10.80 2.23
CA LYS A 90 -22.51 10.68 1.55
C LYS A 90 -22.55 11.09 0.08
N ALA A 91 -21.44 11.56 -0.50
CA ALA A 91 -21.39 11.81 -1.94
C ALA A 91 -19.94 11.68 -2.45
N GLU A 92 -19.75 10.73 -3.37
CA GLU A 92 -18.54 10.37 -4.08
C GLU A 92 -17.81 11.59 -4.66
N LYS A 93 -16.58 11.78 -4.21
CA LYS A 93 -15.62 12.70 -4.80
C LYS A 93 -14.45 11.81 -5.23
N PRO A 94 -14.31 11.42 -6.52
CA PRO A 94 -13.35 10.43 -7.00
C PRO A 94 -11.91 10.65 -6.50
N TRP A 95 -11.51 11.90 -6.31
CA TRP A 95 -10.19 12.26 -5.79
C TRP A 95 -9.91 11.83 -4.34
N ILE A 96 -10.95 11.66 -3.49
CA ILE A 96 -10.79 11.16 -2.12
C ILE A 96 -10.45 9.67 -2.13
N GLU A 97 -11.12 8.92 -3.00
CA GLU A 97 -10.90 7.49 -3.19
C GLU A 97 -9.51 7.25 -3.81
N GLU A 98 -9.18 7.93 -4.91
CA GLU A 98 -7.86 7.85 -5.55
C GLU A 98 -6.71 8.24 -4.58
N SER A 99 -6.94 9.23 -3.72
CA SER A 99 -5.95 9.62 -2.70
C SER A 99 -5.76 8.52 -1.64
N ARG A 100 -6.85 7.93 -1.14
CA ARG A 100 -6.80 6.83 -0.16
C ARG A 100 -6.03 5.64 -0.72
N GLU A 101 -6.31 5.29 -1.96
CA GLU A 101 -5.67 4.22 -2.72
C GLU A 101 -4.17 4.47 -2.91
N PHE A 102 -3.80 5.67 -3.35
CA PHE A 102 -2.41 6.08 -3.51
C PHE A 102 -1.65 5.97 -2.19
N PHE A 103 -2.18 6.52 -1.08
CA PHE A 103 -1.52 6.42 0.22
C PHE A 103 -1.45 4.97 0.73
N GLY A 104 -2.46 4.14 0.42
CA GLY A 104 -2.42 2.70 0.66
C GLY A 104 -1.21 2.03 -0.01
N LEU A 105 -1.00 2.28 -1.31
CA LEU A 105 0.17 1.76 -2.04
C LEU A 105 1.49 2.27 -1.48
N VAL A 106 1.57 3.56 -1.12
CA VAL A 106 2.78 4.14 -0.51
C VAL A 106 3.14 3.41 0.78
N ILE A 107 2.16 3.12 1.64
CA ILE A 107 2.40 2.36 2.87
C ILE A 107 2.92 0.95 2.55
N LEU A 108 2.33 0.26 1.58
CA LEU A 108 2.76 -1.09 1.17
C LEU A 108 4.20 -1.08 0.64
N ILE A 109 4.55 -0.11 -0.21
CA ILE A 109 5.89 0.09 -0.76
C ILE A 109 6.89 0.31 0.37
N VAL A 110 6.59 1.20 1.32
CA VAL A 110 7.48 1.51 2.45
C VAL A 110 7.71 0.27 3.31
N VAL A 111 6.66 -0.47 3.66
CA VAL A 111 6.77 -1.68 4.50
C VAL A 111 7.57 -2.78 3.80
N ILE A 112 7.36 -2.99 2.50
CA ILE A 112 8.14 -3.95 1.70
C ILE A 112 9.61 -3.50 1.61
N ALA A 113 9.87 -2.22 1.36
CA ALA A 113 11.22 -1.67 1.28
C ALA A 113 11.98 -1.82 2.61
N VAL A 114 11.32 -1.56 3.74
CA VAL A 114 11.90 -1.78 5.08
C VAL A 114 12.26 -3.26 5.29
N ASN A 115 11.36 -4.17 4.92
CA ASN A 115 11.63 -5.62 4.99
C ASN A 115 12.78 -6.04 4.07
N TRP A 116 12.88 -5.47 2.87
CA TRP A 116 13.98 -5.70 1.94
C TRP A 116 15.32 -5.26 2.55
N VAL A 117 15.39 -4.03 3.09
CA VAL A 117 16.60 -3.51 3.72
C VAL A 117 17.01 -4.38 4.91
N TYR A 118 16.04 -4.81 5.71
CA TYR A 118 16.31 -5.73 6.82
C TYR A 118 16.84 -7.08 6.34
N MET A 119 16.25 -7.67 5.30
CA MET A 119 16.75 -8.90 4.68
C MET A 119 18.22 -8.75 4.26
N LYS A 120 18.57 -7.66 3.55
CA LYS A 120 19.95 -7.38 3.14
C LYS A 120 20.91 -7.30 4.35
N LYS A 121 20.47 -6.73 5.47
CA LYS A 121 21.27 -6.68 6.71
C LYS A 121 21.46 -8.08 7.32
N VAL A 122 20.40 -8.89 7.36
CA VAL A 122 20.47 -10.27 7.89
C VAL A 122 21.37 -11.15 7.02
N GLN A 123 21.30 -11.03 5.68
CA GLN A 123 22.16 -11.79 4.76
C GLN A 123 23.64 -11.41 4.84
N LYS A 124 23.96 -10.14 5.13
CA LYS A 124 25.35 -9.71 5.31
C LYS A 124 25.97 -10.16 6.64
N ALA A 125 25.15 -10.51 7.63
CA ALA A 125 25.58 -10.92 8.96
C ALA A 125 25.64 -12.45 9.13
N ALA A 126 25.26 -13.20 8.10
CA ALA A 126 25.31 -14.67 8.04
C ALA A 126 26.49 -15.10 7.15
#